data_AF-A0AAW6Q3K0-F1
#
_entry.id   AF-A0AAW6Q3K0-F1
#
_cell.length_a   1.000
_cell.length_b   1.000
_cell.length_c   1.000
_cell.angle_alpha   90.00
_cell.angle_beta   90.00
_cell.angle_gamma   90.00
#
_symmetry.space_group_name_H-M   'P 1'
#
loop_
_entity.id
_entity.type
_entity.pdbx_description
1 polymer ?
#
loop_
_entity_poly.entity_id
_entity_poly.type
_entity_poly.pdbx_seq_one_letter_code
_entity_poly.pdbx_strand_id
1 'polypeptide(L)' 'MVEHISDRELEYLKDGDFLLLQINYDKAIKEGKSDFEIHHSGFEGSPHFEKHIRQFAFQNNLSYDLQGVYIKFHIL' A
#
# COMPACT_ATOMS: atom_id res chain seq x y z
N MET A 1 -5.21 -24.26 14.36
CA MET A 1 -3.91 -24.36 13.66
C MET A 1 -3.54 -22.96 13.24
N VAL A 2 -2.42 -22.42 13.71
CA VAL A 2 -1.88 -21.17 13.15
C VAL A 2 -1.12 -21.62 11.91
N GLU A 3 -1.65 -21.32 10.72
CA GLU A 3 -0.94 -21.60 9.48
C GLU A 3 0.34 -20.76 9.46
N HIS A 4 1.49 -21.42 9.44
CA HIS A 4 2.76 -20.74 9.24
C HIS A 4 2.86 -20.31 7.78
N ILE A 5 2.65 -19.02 7.54
CA ILE A 5 2.96 -18.40 6.24
C ILE A 5 4.47 -18.55 6.01
N SER A 6 4.86 -19.14 4.88
CA SER A 6 6.26 -19.31 4.52
C SER A 6 6.92 -17.98 4.14
N ASP A 7 8.25 -17.89 4.24
CA ASP A 7 9.00 -16.70 3.83
C ASP A 7 8.71 -16.28 2.38
N ARG A 8 8.49 -17.25 1.49
CA ARG A 8 8.14 -17.00 0.09
C ARG A 8 6.74 -16.40 -0.06
N GLU A 9 5.78 -16.85 0.74
CA GLU A 9 4.43 -16.27 0.75
C GLU A 9 4.45 -14.86 1.33
N LEU A 10 5.27 -14.60 2.37
CA LEU A 10 5.48 -13.26 2.90
C LEU A 10 6.07 -12.30 1.85
N GLU A 11 7.05 -12.78 1.06
CA GLU A 11 7.63 -12.01 -0.03
C GLU A 11 6.61 -11.73 -1.14
N TYR A 12 5.82 -12.73 -1.53
CA TYR A 12 4.76 -12.56 -2.53
C TYR A 12 3.70 -11.55 -2.10
N LEU A 13 3.25 -11.61 -0.84
CA LEU A 13 2.29 -10.65 -0.28
C LEU A 13 2.87 -9.23 -0.25
N LYS A 14 4.13 -9.09 0.15
CA LYS A 14 4.83 -7.81 0.12
C LYS A 14 4.87 -7.24 -1.30
N ASP A 15 5.30 -8.01 -2.29
CA ASP A 15 5.37 -7.55 -3.67
C ASP A 15 3.99 -7.16 -4.21
N GLY A 16 2.94 -7.90 -3.82
CA GLY A 16 1.55 -7.57 -4.11
C GLY A 16 1.13 -6.21 -3.53
N ASP A 17 1.46 -5.94 -2.26
CA ASP A 17 1.17 -4.66 -1.60
C ASP A 17 1.84 -3.49 -2.34
N PHE A 18 3.12 -3.62 -2.68
CA PHE A 18 3.87 -2.59 -3.41
C PHE A 18 3.32 -2.37 -4.83
N LEU A 19 2.93 -3.43 -5.53
CA LEU A 19 2.34 -3.32 -6.86
C LEU A 19 0.99 -2.60 -6.82
N LEU A 20 0.12 -2.92 -5.85
CA LEU A 20 -1.15 -2.22 -5.64
C LEU A 20 -0.93 -0.72 -5.42
N LEU A 21 0.03 -0.37 -4.55
CA LEU A 21 0.41 1.01 -4.26
C LEU A 21 0.90 1.74 -5.51
N GLN A 22 1.82 1.12 -6.26
CA GLN A 22 2.39 1.70 -7.48
C GLN A 22 1.32 1.97 -8.56
N ILE A 23 0.41 1.03 -8.80
CA ILE A 23 -0.66 1.18 -9.81
C ILE A 23 -1.55 2.39 -9.48
N ASN A 24 -1.92 2.56 -8.22
CA ASN A 24 -2.77 3.68 -7.80
C ASN A 24 -2.02 5.02 -7.87
N TYR A 25 -0.74 5.03 -7.47
CA TYR A 25 0.11 6.20 -7.59
C TYR A 25 0.30 6.63 -9.05
N ASP A 26 0.67 5.71 -9.93
CA ASP A 26 0.87 6.00 -11.36
C ASP A 26 -0.42 6.53 -12.02
N LYS A 27 -1.57 5.95 -11.64
CA LYS A 27 -2.87 6.43 -12.08
C LYS A 27 -3.14 7.86 -11.63
N ALA A 28 -2.86 8.18 -10.37
CA ALA A 28 -3.05 9.53 -9.84
C ALA A 28 -2.15 10.56 -10.51
N ILE A 29 -0.87 10.22 -10.72
CA ILE A 29 0.08 11.06 -11.47
C ILE A 29 -0.42 11.29 -12.91
N LYS A 30 -0.86 10.24 -13.61
CA LYS A 30 -1.38 10.34 -14.97
C LYS A 30 -2.64 11.20 -15.07
N GLU A 31 -3.49 11.15 -14.04
CA GLU A 31 -4.71 11.96 -13.94
C GLU A 31 -4.46 13.38 -13.41
N GLY A 32 -3.22 13.72 -13.02
CA GLY A 32 -2.87 15.02 -12.46
C GLY A 32 -3.47 15.28 -11.08
N LYS A 33 -3.70 14.23 -10.30
CA LYS A 33 -4.27 14.33 -8.95
C LYS A 33 -3.21 14.65 -7.90
N SER A 34 -3.60 15.39 -6.88
CA SER A 34 -2.82 15.67 -5.67
C SER A 34 -2.83 14.52 -4.66
N ASP A 35 -3.70 13.53 -4.83
CA ASP A 35 -3.92 12.47 -3.86
C ASP A 35 -4.51 11.21 -4.50
N PHE A 36 -4.35 10.09 -3.79
CA PHE A 36 -5.03 8.83 -4.11
C PHE A 36 -5.40 8.06 -2.84
N GLU A 37 -6.40 7.21 -2.97
CA GLU A 37 -6.97 6.46 -1.85
C GLU A 37 -6.94 4.96 -2.13
N ILE A 38 -6.60 4.17 -1.12
CA ILE A 38 -6.63 2.71 -1.17
C ILE A 38 -7.42 2.21 0.04
N HIS A 39 -8.32 1.26 -0.21
CA HIS A 39 -9.08 0.60 0.84
C HIS A 39 -8.20 -0.43 1.58
N HIS A 40 -8.31 -0.53 2.90
CA HIS A 40 -7.52 -1.46 3.74
C HIS A 40 -7.64 -2.92 3.30
N SER A 41 -8.81 -3.32 2.77
CA SER A 41 -9.01 -4.69 2.26
C SER A 41 -8.14 -5.02 1.04
N GLY A 42 -7.53 -4.03 0.38
CA GLY A 42 -6.55 -4.26 -0.68
C GLY A 42 -5.28 -4.97 -0.19
N PHE A 43 -5.06 -5.01 1.12
CA PHE A 43 -3.92 -5.64 1.78
C PHE A 43 -4.32 -6.88 2.60
N GLU A 44 -5.53 -7.41 2.39
CA GLU A 44 -6.02 -8.57 3.14
C GLU A 44 -5.07 -9.77 3.00
N GLY A 45 -4.73 -10.39 4.14
CA GLY A 45 -3.78 -11.50 4.20
C GLY A 45 -2.31 -11.08 4.31
N SER A 46 -1.95 -9.80 4.10
CA SER A 46 -0.59 -9.31 4.31
C SER A 46 -0.37 -8.92 5.79
N PRO A 47 0.45 -9.67 6.56
CA PRO A 47 0.62 -9.43 7.99
C PRO A 47 1.41 -8.16 8.32
N HIS A 48 2.03 -7.52 7.32
CA HIS A 48 2.93 -6.38 7.50
C HIS A 48 2.60 -5.19 6.59
N PHE A 49 1.39 -5.13 6.05
CA PHE A 49 1.01 -4.12 5.07
C PHE A 49 1.22 -2.68 5.55
N GLU A 50 1.00 -2.37 6.84
CA GLU A 50 1.26 -1.03 7.39
C GLU A 50 2.73 -0.60 7.25
N LYS A 51 3.67 -1.56 7.37
CA LYS A 51 5.10 -1.31 7.13
C LYS A 51 5.35 -1.06 5.65
N HIS A 52 4.68 -1.78 4.76
CA HIS A 52 4.81 -1.61 3.32
C HIS A 52 4.25 -0.25 2.86
N ILE A 53 3.09 0.16 3.37
CA ILE A 53 2.51 1.52 3.19
C ILE A 53 3.53 2.58 3.59
N ARG A 54 4.10 2.48 4.80
CA ARG A 54 5.08 3.45 5.30
C ARG A 54 6.34 3.49 4.44
N GLN A 55 6.84 2.32 4.03
CA GLN A 55 8.01 2.22 3.15
C GLN A 55 7.75 2.86 1.79
N PHE A 56 6.60 2.57 1.18
CA PHE A 56 6.20 3.15 -0.10
C PHE A 56 6.06 4.68 -0.03
N ALA A 57 5.41 5.18 1.03
CA ALA A 57 5.28 6.62 1.26
C ALA A 57 6.64 7.30 1.38
N PHE A 58 7.57 6.73 2.15
CA PHE A 58 8.92 7.26 2.30
C PHE A 58 9.71 7.24 0.97
N GLN A 59 9.63 6.14 0.20
CA GLN A 59 10.33 6.01 -1.07
C GLN A 59 9.86 7.00 -2.14
N ASN A 60 8.56 7.34 -2.13
CA ASN A 60 7.95 8.24 -3.11
C ASN A 60 7.75 9.67 -2.57
N ASN A 61 8.30 9.99 -1.39
CA ASN A 61 8.16 11.29 -0.73
C ASN A 61 6.69 11.73 -0.55
N LEU A 62 5.83 10.80 -0.15
CA LEU A 62 4.40 11.01 0.09
C LEU A 62 4.12 11.16 1.58
N SER A 63 3.14 11.97 1.94
CA SER A 63 2.46 11.85 3.23
C SER A 63 1.20 11.01 3.08
N TYR A 64 0.68 10.47 4.19
CA TYR A 64 -0.57 9.71 4.16
C TYR A 64 -1.34 9.84 5.48
N ASP A 65 -2.66 9.74 5.39
CA ASP A 65 -3.59 9.71 6.52
C ASP A 65 -4.45 8.45 6.49
N LEU A 66 -4.84 7.98 7.69
CA LEU A 66 -5.82 6.90 7.85
C LEU A 66 -7.21 7.52 7.98
N GLN A 67 -8.08 7.25 7.01
CA GLN A 67 -9.47 7.72 6.95
C GLN A 67 -10.45 6.55 7.06
N GLY A 68 -10.66 6.08 8.29
CA GLY A 68 -11.52 4.93 8.56
C GLY A 68 -10.94 3.66 7.95
N VAL A 69 -11.55 3.16 6.88
CA VAL A 69 -11.11 1.96 6.13
C VAL A 69 -10.26 2.29 4.90
N TYR A 70 -9.93 3.56 4.69
CA TYR A 70 -9.10 4.01 3.58
C TYR A 70 -7.76 4.58 4.08
N ILE A 71 -6.70 4.35 3.31
CA ILE A 71 -5.45 5.11 3.41
C ILE A 71 -5.45 6.12 2.27
N LYS A 72 -5.35 7.40 2.62
CA LYS A 72 -5.24 8.50 1.66
C LYS A 72 -3.80 8.99 1.60
N PHE A 73 -3.17 8.88 0.44
CA PHE A 73 -1.81 9.38 0.17
C PHE A 73 -1.89 10.75 -0.50
N HIS A 74 -1.02 11.66 -0.08
CA HIS A 74 -0.86 12.99 -0.67
C HIS A 74 0.43 13.05 -1.47
N ILE A 75 0.30 13.48 -2.71
CA ILE A 75 1.38 13.65 -3.69
C ILE A 75 1.82 15.12 -3.63
N LEU A 76 3.11 15.35 -3.40
CA LEU A 76 3.72 16.69 -3.33
C LEU A 76 4.00 17.29 -4.71
#